data_AF-C6T969-F1
#
_entry.id   AF-C6T969-F1
#
_cell.length_a   1.000
_cell.length_b   1.000
_cell.length_c   1.000
_cell.angle_alpha   90.00
_cell.angle_beta   90.00
_cell.angle_gamma   90.00
#
_symmetry.space_group_name_H-M   'P 1'
#
loop_
_entity.id
_entity.type
_entity.pdbx_description
1 polymer ?
#
loop_
_entity_poly.entity_id
_entity_poly.type
_entity_poly.pdbx_seq_one_letter_code
_entity_poly.pdbx_strand_id
1 'polypeptide(L)'
;MVPNEFVLMLQVSFVIVKITAICPMSLLERMSDLLRWQHKDPPFSLPWKQDCFPIFSESSPLYHTSKRPEPLTREEESDLQLAMQRFLELCQKCVRANIPLLVDAEHTSVQPAIDYFTYSSAILHNKGDNPIVFGTIQTYLKDAKERLVLAAEAADNMGIPMGFKLVRGAYMSSETKLAESLGYSSPIHNTIEDTHKCFNDCSSFMLEKVANGPGGVVLATHNVESGKLAAAKAHELGVGKVNHELEFAQLHGMSEALSFGLSNAGFQVSKYMPFGPVETVMPYLLRRAEENRGMLAASGFDRQLMRKELGRRLKAAFF
;
A
#
# COMPACT_ATOMS: atom_id res chain seq x y z
N MET A 1 -6.84 16.19 44.03
CA MET A 1 -5.93 15.48 43.12
C MET A 1 -6.79 14.88 42.02
N VAL A 2 -6.85 15.55 40.88
CA VAL A 2 -7.55 15.07 39.68
C VAL A 2 -6.61 14.04 39.02
N PRO A 3 -7.06 12.82 38.70
CA PRO A 3 -6.19 11.84 38.05
C PRO A 3 -5.83 12.34 36.65
N ASN A 4 -4.54 12.25 36.31
CA ASN A 4 -3.96 12.51 35.00
C ASN A 4 -4.89 12.01 33.89
N GLU A 5 -5.35 12.94 33.04
CA GLU A 5 -5.87 12.63 31.73
C GLU A 5 -4.83 11.80 30.99
N PHE A 6 -5.21 10.60 30.58
CA PHE A 6 -4.53 9.84 29.54
C PHE A 6 -4.57 10.68 28.26
N VAL A 7 -3.60 11.56 28.08
CA VAL A 7 -3.26 12.05 26.74
C VAL A 7 -2.70 10.83 26.02
N LEU A 8 -3.56 10.14 25.27
CA LEU A 8 -3.13 9.26 24.18
C LEU A 8 -2.29 10.13 23.25
N MET A 9 -0.97 10.16 23.45
CA MET A 9 -0.07 10.64 22.41
C MET A 9 -0.36 9.75 21.20
N LEU A 10 -1.01 10.35 20.18
CA LEU A 10 -1.17 9.72 18.88
C LEU A 10 0.24 9.47 18.34
N GLN A 11 0.77 8.28 18.59
CA GLN A 11 2.03 7.86 18.01
C GLN A 11 1.78 7.62 16.52
N VAL A 12 2.48 8.37 15.68
CA VAL A 12 2.39 8.21 14.22
C VAL A 12 3.16 6.96 13.83
N SER A 13 2.44 5.90 13.41
CA SER A 13 3.10 4.67 12.93
C SER A 13 3.81 4.87 11.58
N PHE A 14 3.18 5.61 10.68
CA PHE A 14 3.66 5.82 9.31
C PHE A 14 3.39 7.25 8.83
N VAL A 15 4.35 7.82 8.10
CA VAL A 15 4.08 8.93 7.18
C VAL A 15 3.64 8.34 5.84
N ILE A 16 2.56 8.86 5.25
CA ILE A 16 2.08 8.41 3.95
C ILE A 16 2.38 9.48 2.90
N VAL A 17 2.85 9.05 1.73
CA VAL A 17 3.10 9.93 0.59
C VAL A 17 2.51 9.39 -0.69
N LYS A 18 1.92 10.29 -1.48
CA LYS A 18 1.55 10.06 -2.87
C LYS A 18 2.60 10.71 -3.76
N ILE A 19 3.23 9.95 -4.65
CA ILE A 19 4.23 10.51 -5.56
C ILE A 19 3.60 11.54 -6.50
N THR A 20 2.32 11.39 -6.86
CA THR A 20 1.55 12.38 -7.63
C THR A 20 1.39 13.74 -6.94
N ALA A 21 1.65 13.83 -5.63
CA ALA A 21 1.67 15.11 -4.92
C ALA A 21 3.01 15.87 -5.06
N ILE A 22 4.07 15.20 -5.50
CA ILE A 22 5.42 15.76 -5.62
C ILE A 22 5.99 15.69 -7.05
N CYS A 23 5.36 14.90 -7.93
CA CYS A 23 5.69 14.73 -9.33
C CYS A 23 4.41 14.86 -10.18
N PRO A 24 4.42 15.65 -11.28
CA PRO A 24 3.27 15.77 -12.16
C PRO A 24 2.81 14.42 -12.72
N MET A 25 1.49 14.21 -12.78
CA MET A 25 0.91 12.96 -13.29
C MET A 25 1.39 12.64 -14.72
N SER A 26 1.44 13.65 -15.59
CA SER A 26 1.91 13.49 -16.98
C SER A 26 3.35 12.98 -17.06
N LEU A 27 4.23 13.43 -16.16
CA LEU A 27 5.61 12.97 -16.10
C LEU A 27 5.68 11.51 -15.60
N LEU A 28 4.88 11.15 -14.58
CA LEU A 28 4.78 9.77 -14.10
C LEU A 28 4.24 8.81 -15.16
N GLU A 29 3.31 9.25 -16.00
CA GLU A 29 2.82 8.49 -17.15
C GLU A 29 3.95 8.26 -18.16
N ARG A 30 4.67 9.33 -18.55
CA ARG A 30 5.83 9.25 -19.46
C ARG A 30 6.93 8.31 -18.93
N MET A 31 7.26 8.43 -17.65
CA MET A 31 8.22 7.53 -16.99
C MET A 31 7.74 6.08 -17.00
N SER A 32 6.46 5.85 -16.70
CA SER A 32 5.91 4.51 -16.66
C SER A 32 5.90 3.87 -18.04
N ASP A 33 5.64 4.64 -19.10
CA ASP A 33 5.76 4.17 -20.48
C ASP A 33 7.20 3.81 -20.85
N LEU A 34 8.16 4.65 -20.47
CA LEU A 34 9.58 4.39 -20.68
C LEU A 34 10.05 3.12 -19.95
N LEU A 35 9.62 2.92 -18.70
CA LEU A 35 9.91 1.72 -17.91
C LEU A 35 9.27 0.47 -18.51
N ARG A 36 8.00 0.54 -18.94
CA ARG A 36 7.33 -0.56 -19.65
C ARG A 36 8.03 -0.89 -20.96
N TRP A 37 8.49 0.12 -21.70
CA TRP A 37 9.21 -0.11 -22.95
C TRP A 37 10.56 -0.78 -22.71
N GLN A 38 11.34 -0.32 -21.73
CA GLN A 38 12.59 -0.98 -21.35
C GLN A 38 12.37 -2.44 -20.92
N HIS A 39 11.26 -2.75 -20.25
CA HIS A 39 10.95 -4.13 -19.89
C HIS A 39 10.66 -5.00 -21.13
N LYS A 40 10.00 -4.46 -22.17
CA LYS A 40 9.77 -5.16 -23.45
C LYS A 40 11.03 -5.28 -24.31
N ASP A 41 11.91 -4.29 -24.22
CA ASP A 41 13.13 -4.15 -25.03
C ASP A 41 14.32 -3.86 -24.09
N PRO A 42 14.89 -4.89 -23.41
CA PRO A 42 15.94 -4.69 -22.40
C PRO A 42 17.17 -3.89 -22.85
N PRO A 43 17.62 -3.95 -24.13
CA PRO A 43 18.68 -3.07 -24.63
C PRO A 43 18.35 -1.57 -24.61
N PHE A 44 17.08 -1.18 -24.47
CA PHE A 44 16.66 0.21 -24.40
C PHE A 44 17.14 0.86 -23.09
N SER A 45 18.05 1.83 -23.21
CA SER A 45 18.64 2.52 -22.07
C SER A 45 17.82 3.73 -21.65
N LEU A 46 17.72 3.93 -20.33
CA LEU A 46 17.10 5.07 -19.69
C LEU A 46 18.19 5.81 -18.89
N PRO A 47 18.75 6.92 -19.41
CA PRO A 47 19.92 7.58 -18.81
C PRO A 47 19.70 8.04 -17.36
N TRP A 48 18.46 8.36 -16.99
CA TRP A 48 18.07 8.80 -15.65
C TRP A 48 17.78 7.64 -14.68
N LYS A 49 17.69 6.40 -15.17
CA LYS A 49 17.28 5.25 -14.37
C LYS A 49 18.46 4.73 -13.54
N GLN A 50 18.24 4.66 -12.24
CA GLN A 50 19.14 4.05 -11.26
C GLN A 50 18.72 2.61 -10.98
N ASP A 51 19.57 1.89 -10.23
CA ASP A 51 19.24 0.54 -9.77
C ASP A 51 17.97 0.57 -8.89
N CYS A 52 17.07 -0.38 -9.16
CA CYS A 52 15.82 -0.57 -8.44
C CYS A 52 15.45 -2.06 -8.44
N PHE A 53 14.58 -2.48 -7.53
CA PHE A 53 13.99 -3.82 -7.57
C PHE A 53 13.13 -4.00 -8.83
N PRO A 54 12.85 -5.25 -9.24
CA PRO A 54 11.94 -5.52 -10.35
C PRO A 54 10.58 -4.84 -10.15
N ILE A 55 10.17 -4.06 -11.15
CA ILE A 55 8.89 -3.33 -11.15
C ILE A 55 7.79 -4.17 -11.81
N PHE A 56 8.16 -4.95 -12.82
CA PHE A 56 7.26 -5.78 -13.60
C PHE A 56 7.50 -7.25 -13.33
N SER A 57 6.46 -8.01 -13.57
CA SER A 57 6.47 -9.47 -13.64
C SER A 57 6.07 -9.92 -15.05
N GLU A 58 6.21 -11.19 -15.38
CA GLU A 58 5.86 -11.70 -16.72
C GLU A 58 4.36 -11.51 -17.03
N SER A 59 3.52 -11.57 -15.99
CA SER A 59 2.08 -11.36 -16.10
C SER A 59 1.64 -9.89 -16.04
N SER A 60 2.58 -8.94 -15.92
CA SER A 60 2.24 -7.52 -15.77
C SER A 60 1.57 -6.95 -17.02
N PRO A 61 0.53 -6.11 -16.87
CA PRO A 61 -0.14 -5.49 -18.01
C PRO A 61 0.74 -4.42 -18.66
N LEU A 62 1.23 -4.70 -19.87
CA LEU A 62 2.08 -3.78 -20.62
C LEU A 62 1.35 -3.04 -21.75
N TYR A 63 0.01 -3.18 -21.83
CA TYR A 63 -0.80 -2.65 -22.93
C TYR A 63 -0.88 -1.12 -22.96
N HIS A 64 -0.53 -0.44 -21.87
CA HIS A 64 -0.46 1.03 -21.81
C HIS A 64 0.51 1.60 -22.87
N THR A 65 1.58 0.86 -23.18
CA THR A 65 2.66 1.33 -24.05
C THR A 65 2.76 0.46 -25.29
N SER A 66 1.92 0.73 -26.29
CA SER A 66 1.87 -0.05 -27.55
C SER A 66 2.96 0.34 -28.55
N LYS A 67 3.51 1.55 -28.43
CA LYS A 67 4.55 2.10 -29.31
C LYS A 67 5.73 2.56 -28.48
N ARG A 68 6.91 2.64 -29.13
CA ARG A 68 8.12 3.16 -28.50
C ARG A 68 7.87 4.61 -28.03
N PRO A 69 7.99 4.89 -26.73
CA PRO A 69 7.87 6.26 -26.24
C PRO A 69 9.13 7.05 -26.61
N GLU A 70 8.94 8.34 -26.88
CA GLU A 70 10.05 9.26 -27.01
C GLU A 70 10.81 9.37 -25.67
N PRO A 71 12.12 9.67 -25.68
CA PRO A 71 12.86 10.03 -24.48
C PRO A 71 12.20 11.22 -23.75
N LEU A 72 12.50 11.35 -22.46
CA LEU A 72 12.11 12.56 -21.73
C LEU A 72 12.77 13.78 -22.36
N THR A 73 12.04 14.88 -22.44
CA THR A 73 12.61 16.18 -22.80
C THR A 73 13.53 16.68 -21.68
N ARG A 74 14.39 17.66 -21.97
CA ARG A 74 15.27 18.25 -20.95
C ARG A 74 14.51 18.85 -19.77
N GLU A 75 13.33 19.42 -20.05
CA GLU A 75 12.44 19.95 -19.02
C GLU A 75 11.88 18.81 -18.14
N GLU A 76 11.37 17.74 -18.76
CA GLU A 76 10.90 16.55 -18.05
C GLU A 76 12.00 15.87 -17.22
N GLU A 77 13.25 15.82 -17.72
CA GLU A 77 14.40 15.31 -16.97
C GLU A 77 14.73 16.21 -15.76
N SER A 78 14.67 17.54 -15.93
CA SER A 78 14.87 18.48 -14.82
C SER A 78 13.75 18.34 -13.76
N ASP A 79 12.51 18.20 -14.19
CA ASP A 79 11.36 18.01 -13.31
C ASP A 79 11.45 16.68 -12.55
N LEU A 80 11.91 15.62 -13.23
CA LEU A 80 12.18 14.33 -12.62
C LEU A 80 13.25 14.46 -11.53
N GLN A 81 14.35 15.14 -11.81
CA GLN A 81 15.41 15.37 -10.82
C GLN A 81 14.89 16.11 -9.58
N LEU A 82 14.08 17.16 -9.78
CA LEU A 82 13.45 17.90 -8.69
C LEU A 82 12.48 17.04 -7.88
N ALA A 83 11.67 16.20 -8.54
CA ALA A 83 10.75 15.29 -7.88
C ALA A 83 11.50 14.23 -7.06
N MET A 84 12.57 13.63 -7.61
CA MET A 84 13.43 12.70 -6.90
C MET A 84 14.10 13.37 -5.69
N GLN A 85 14.60 14.60 -5.84
CA GLN A 85 15.20 15.34 -4.73
C GLN A 85 14.20 15.57 -3.58
N ARG A 86 12.97 16.02 -3.89
CA ARG A 86 11.91 16.20 -2.88
C ARG A 86 11.59 14.89 -2.16
N PHE A 87 11.52 13.78 -2.90
CA PHE A 87 11.25 12.47 -2.33
C PHE A 87 12.39 11.98 -1.42
N LEU A 88 13.64 12.17 -1.84
CA LEU A 88 14.83 11.83 -1.04
C LEU A 88 14.90 12.66 0.24
N GLU A 89 14.60 13.96 0.19
CA GLU A 89 14.53 14.82 1.37
C GLU A 89 13.46 14.32 2.36
N LEU A 90 12.31 13.87 1.86
CA LEU A 90 11.27 13.26 2.68
C LEU A 90 11.76 11.96 3.32
N CYS A 91 12.37 11.06 2.54
CA CYS A 91 12.96 9.81 3.05
C CYS A 91 13.99 10.08 4.15
N GLN A 92 14.89 11.05 3.95
CA GLN A 92 15.89 11.42 4.95
C GLN A 92 15.29 11.98 6.24
N LYS A 93 14.20 12.74 6.16
CA LYS A 93 13.48 13.21 7.35
C LYS A 93 12.85 12.04 8.11
N CYS A 94 12.25 11.10 7.39
CA CYS A 94 11.71 9.85 7.96
C CYS A 94 12.81 9.01 8.64
N VAL A 95 13.96 8.84 8.01
CA VAL A 95 15.13 8.16 8.59
C VAL A 95 15.57 8.84 9.89
N ARG A 96 15.74 10.18 9.88
CA ARG A 96 16.18 10.93 11.09
C ARG A 96 15.16 10.88 12.22
N ALA A 97 13.87 10.87 11.90
CA ALA A 97 12.79 10.75 12.87
C ALA A 97 12.53 9.31 13.31
N ASN A 98 13.14 8.32 12.65
CA ASN A 98 12.84 6.90 12.79
C ASN A 98 11.34 6.60 12.63
N ILE A 99 10.72 7.21 11.62
CA ILE A 99 9.31 7.00 11.28
C ILE A 99 9.24 6.43 9.87
N PRO A 100 8.67 5.23 9.67
CA PRO A 100 8.47 4.65 8.36
C PRO A 100 7.68 5.55 7.40
N LEU A 101 8.09 5.56 6.14
CA LEU A 101 7.46 6.23 5.01
C LEU A 101 6.77 5.19 4.12
N LEU A 102 5.47 5.34 3.94
CA LEU A 102 4.65 4.48 3.12
C LEU A 102 4.26 5.19 1.82
N VAL A 103 4.70 4.63 0.69
CA VAL A 103 4.36 5.15 -0.63
C VAL A 103 3.05 4.53 -1.11
N ASP A 104 2.04 5.36 -1.33
CA ASP A 104 0.73 4.94 -1.82
C ASP A 104 0.81 4.48 -3.29
N ALA A 105 0.09 3.41 -3.60
CA ALA A 105 -0.15 2.98 -4.97
C ALA A 105 -1.32 3.75 -5.61
N GLU A 106 -1.29 3.87 -6.92
CA GLU A 106 -2.27 4.58 -7.73
C GLU A 106 -2.69 3.75 -8.96
N HIS A 107 -3.03 4.39 -10.06
CA HIS A 107 -3.47 3.74 -11.29
C HIS A 107 -2.32 2.95 -11.95
N THR A 108 -2.66 1.88 -12.66
CA THR A 108 -1.68 1.06 -13.40
C THR A 108 -0.89 1.88 -14.42
N SER A 109 -1.45 2.98 -14.94
CA SER A 109 -0.81 3.91 -15.88
C SER A 109 0.43 4.59 -15.31
N VAL A 110 0.48 4.83 -14.00
CA VAL A 110 1.59 5.53 -13.31
C VAL A 110 2.33 4.69 -12.27
N GLN A 111 1.77 3.53 -11.88
CA GLN A 111 2.33 2.67 -10.85
C GLN A 111 3.81 2.30 -11.09
N PRO A 112 4.27 2.01 -12.33
CA PRO A 112 5.69 1.70 -12.55
C PRO A 112 6.65 2.82 -12.13
N ALA A 113 6.28 4.08 -12.39
CA ALA A 113 7.08 5.21 -11.92
C ALA A 113 7.06 5.31 -10.38
N ILE A 114 5.91 5.06 -9.74
CA ILE A 114 5.79 5.05 -8.28
C ILE A 114 6.65 3.95 -7.66
N ASP A 115 6.62 2.74 -8.22
CA ASP A 115 7.43 1.60 -7.78
C ASP A 115 8.91 1.89 -7.99
N TYR A 116 9.30 2.53 -9.10
CA TYR A 116 10.67 3.00 -9.33
C TYR A 116 11.15 3.95 -8.22
N PHE A 117 10.40 5.02 -7.93
CA PHE A 117 10.71 5.95 -6.84
C PHE A 117 10.87 5.20 -5.51
N THR A 118 9.94 4.30 -5.21
CA THR A 118 9.92 3.53 -3.97
C THR A 118 11.15 2.63 -3.84
N TYR A 119 11.43 1.82 -4.85
CA TYR A 119 12.48 0.81 -4.78
C TYR A 119 13.87 1.41 -4.88
N SER A 120 14.09 2.45 -5.70
CA SER A 120 15.37 3.15 -5.72
C SER A 120 15.66 3.81 -4.38
N SER A 121 14.65 4.41 -3.73
CA SER A 121 14.82 5.01 -2.39
C SER A 121 14.98 3.96 -1.30
N ALA A 122 14.31 2.80 -1.40
CA ALA A 122 14.50 1.70 -0.47
C ALA A 122 15.95 1.21 -0.52
N ILE A 123 16.56 1.08 -1.71
CA ILE A 123 17.97 0.70 -1.83
C ILE A 123 18.90 1.68 -1.13
N LEU A 124 18.61 2.97 -1.22
CA LEU A 124 19.41 4.02 -0.59
C LEU A 124 19.22 4.09 0.93
N HIS A 125 17.98 3.96 1.42
CA HIS A 125 17.62 4.32 2.79
C HIS A 125 17.28 3.16 3.72
N ASN A 126 16.85 2.01 3.20
CA ASN A 126 16.56 0.85 4.03
C ASN A 126 17.88 0.15 4.39
N LYS A 127 18.17 0.05 5.70
CA LYS A 127 19.40 -0.50 6.26
C LYS A 127 19.09 -1.22 7.58
N GLY A 128 19.92 -2.19 7.93
CA GLY A 128 19.74 -2.97 9.17
C GLY A 128 18.49 -3.84 9.09
N ASP A 129 17.75 -3.91 10.19
CA ASP A 129 16.62 -4.84 10.32
C ASP A 129 15.24 -4.19 10.12
N ASN A 130 15.18 -2.85 10.16
CA ASN A 130 13.92 -2.10 10.09
C ASN A 130 13.84 -1.29 8.79
N PRO A 131 12.94 -1.65 7.84
CA PRO A 131 12.76 -0.84 6.64
C PRO A 131 12.16 0.53 7.01
N ILE A 132 12.61 1.58 6.33
CA ILE A 132 12.02 2.93 6.45
C ILE A 132 11.04 3.14 5.30
N VAL A 133 11.39 2.76 4.08
CA VAL A 133 10.56 2.93 2.89
C VAL A 133 9.72 1.68 2.66
N PHE A 134 8.41 1.86 2.56
CA PHE A 134 7.42 0.83 2.27
C PHE A 134 6.73 1.10 0.93
N GLY A 135 6.66 0.08 0.08
CA GLY A 135 5.86 0.09 -1.15
C GLY A 135 4.44 -0.43 -0.92
N THR A 136 3.52 -0.15 -1.84
CA THR A 136 2.14 -0.66 -1.77
C THR A 136 1.86 -1.64 -2.90
N ILE A 137 1.44 -2.86 -2.57
CA ILE A 137 0.96 -3.86 -3.52
C ILE A 137 -0.57 -3.92 -3.50
N GLN A 138 -1.16 -3.76 -4.69
CA GLN A 138 -2.60 -3.82 -4.90
C GLN A 138 -3.02 -5.22 -5.40
N THR A 139 -3.55 -6.05 -4.52
CA THR A 139 -3.83 -7.48 -4.74
C THR A 139 -5.09 -7.76 -5.56
N TYR A 140 -5.80 -6.73 -6.01
CA TYR A 140 -6.81 -6.84 -7.05
C TYR A 140 -6.22 -7.06 -8.45
N LEU A 141 -4.95 -6.71 -8.67
CA LEU A 141 -4.24 -6.95 -9.93
C LEU A 141 -3.80 -8.40 -10.02
N LYS A 142 -3.98 -9.00 -11.20
CA LYS A 142 -3.61 -10.39 -11.47
C LYS A 142 -2.11 -10.67 -11.27
N ASP A 143 -1.28 -9.65 -11.47
CA ASP A 143 0.18 -9.73 -11.37
C ASP A 143 0.74 -9.44 -9.97
N ALA A 144 -0.12 -9.11 -9.00
CA ALA A 144 0.30 -8.54 -7.72
C ALA A 144 1.20 -9.46 -6.90
N LYS A 145 0.85 -10.75 -6.83
CA LYS A 145 1.62 -11.75 -6.09
C LYS A 145 3.00 -11.95 -6.72
N GLU A 146 3.06 -12.03 -8.04
CA GLU A 146 4.31 -12.25 -8.77
C GLU A 146 5.26 -11.05 -8.58
N ARG A 147 4.77 -9.82 -8.74
CA ARG A 147 5.55 -8.60 -8.47
C ARG A 147 6.03 -8.51 -7.02
N LEU A 148 5.18 -8.86 -6.06
CA LEU A 148 5.55 -8.87 -4.64
C LEU A 148 6.72 -9.83 -4.38
N VAL A 149 6.62 -11.07 -4.88
CA VAL A 149 7.66 -12.09 -4.71
C VAL A 149 8.97 -11.63 -5.36
N LEU A 150 8.93 -11.18 -6.62
CA LEU A 150 10.12 -10.72 -7.34
C LEU A 150 10.83 -9.56 -6.62
N ALA A 151 10.08 -8.55 -6.16
CA ALA A 151 10.66 -7.41 -5.46
C ALA A 151 11.22 -7.82 -4.08
N ALA A 152 10.51 -8.69 -3.35
CA ALA A 152 10.93 -9.19 -2.05
C ALA A 152 12.19 -10.08 -2.14
N GLU A 153 12.29 -10.93 -3.16
CA GLU A 153 13.47 -11.77 -3.40
C GLU A 153 14.67 -10.94 -3.88
N ALA A 154 14.45 -9.96 -4.75
CA ALA A 154 15.50 -9.03 -5.18
C ALA A 154 16.07 -8.24 -3.98
N ALA A 155 15.20 -7.81 -3.06
CA ALA A 155 15.61 -7.14 -1.83
C ALA A 155 16.49 -8.04 -0.95
N ASP A 156 16.12 -9.32 -0.77
CA ASP A 156 16.93 -10.29 -0.02
C ASP A 156 18.29 -10.55 -0.67
N ASN A 157 18.30 -10.74 -1.98
CA ASN A 157 19.54 -10.97 -2.74
C ASN A 157 20.52 -9.80 -2.63
N MET A 158 20.01 -8.58 -2.41
CA MET A 158 20.80 -7.38 -2.17
C MET A 158 21.08 -7.13 -0.67
N GLY A 159 20.53 -7.92 0.23
CA GLY A 159 20.64 -7.74 1.69
C GLY A 159 19.96 -6.45 2.19
N ILE A 160 18.86 -6.03 1.54
CA ILE A 160 18.15 -4.79 1.86
C ILE A 160 16.78 -5.15 2.44
N PRO A 161 16.43 -4.71 3.67
CA PRO A 161 15.10 -4.99 4.21
C PRO A 161 14.06 -4.20 3.42
N MET A 162 12.95 -4.85 3.08
CA MET A 162 11.86 -4.21 2.34
C MET A 162 10.53 -4.31 3.09
N GLY A 163 9.81 -3.20 3.10
CA GLY A 163 8.48 -3.08 3.67
C GLY A 163 7.40 -3.06 2.59
N PHE A 164 6.30 -3.79 2.79
CA PHE A 164 5.16 -3.76 1.86
C PHE A 164 3.82 -3.54 2.57
N LYS A 165 3.04 -2.57 2.11
CA LYS A 165 1.60 -2.47 2.40
C LYS A 165 0.83 -3.32 1.40
N LEU A 166 0.03 -4.26 1.88
CA LEU A 166 -0.91 -5.01 1.08
C LEU A 166 -2.29 -4.38 1.18
N VAL A 167 -2.88 -4.04 0.05
CA VAL A 167 -4.28 -3.61 -0.08
C VAL A 167 -4.96 -4.44 -1.17
N ARG A 168 -6.29 -4.49 -1.18
CA ARG A 168 -7.00 -5.01 -2.37
C ARG A 168 -6.77 -4.06 -3.55
N GLY A 169 -7.26 -2.83 -3.46
CA GLY A 169 -7.16 -1.83 -4.52
C GLY A 169 -8.32 -0.84 -4.43
N ALA A 170 -8.18 0.31 -5.10
CA ALA A 170 -9.19 1.38 -5.06
C ALA A 170 -9.60 1.91 -6.44
N TYR A 171 -9.13 1.27 -7.53
CA TYR A 171 -9.24 1.80 -8.89
C TYR A 171 -9.91 0.82 -9.88
N MET A 172 -10.57 -0.25 -9.39
CA MET A 172 -11.18 -1.34 -10.18
C MET A 172 -11.94 -0.88 -11.43
N SER A 173 -12.83 0.11 -11.24
CA SER A 173 -13.72 0.62 -12.29
C SER A 173 -12.94 1.34 -13.39
N SER A 174 -11.99 2.21 -13.02
CA SER A 174 -11.16 2.91 -14.00
C SER A 174 -10.23 1.96 -14.74
N GLU A 175 -9.65 0.97 -14.05
CA GLU A 175 -8.74 -0.02 -14.67
C GLU A 175 -9.46 -0.87 -15.71
N THR A 176 -10.67 -1.35 -15.38
CA THR A 176 -11.48 -2.16 -16.29
C THR A 176 -11.89 -1.36 -17.53
N LYS A 177 -12.41 -0.14 -17.33
CA LYS A 177 -12.80 0.74 -18.45
C LYS A 177 -11.61 1.09 -19.35
N LEU A 178 -10.44 1.34 -18.76
CA LEU A 178 -9.24 1.65 -19.54
C LEU A 178 -8.82 0.46 -20.41
N ALA A 179 -8.72 -0.74 -19.83
CA ALA A 179 -8.38 -1.96 -20.57
C ALA A 179 -9.37 -2.23 -21.72
N GLU A 180 -10.68 -2.13 -21.45
CA GLU A 180 -11.73 -2.28 -22.47
C GLU A 180 -11.59 -1.25 -23.60
N SER A 181 -11.35 0.02 -23.28
CA SER A 181 -11.18 1.08 -24.27
C SER A 181 -9.99 0.87 -25.21
N LEU A 182 -8.98 0.11 -24.75
CA LEU A 182 -7.79 -0.26 -25.51
C LEU A 182 -7.93 -1.64 -26.19
N GLY A 183 -9.04 -2.36 -25.99
CA GLY A 183 -9.26 -3.69 -26.56
C GLY A 183 -8.53 -4.83 -25.83
N TYR A 184 -8.16 -4.64 -24.57
CA TYR A 184 -7.45 -5.64 -23.76
C TYR A 184 -8.35 -6.22 -22.65
N SER A 185 -7.97 -7.41 -22.19
CA SER A 185 -8.60 -8.00 -21.00
C SER A 185 -8.26 -7.20 -19.75
N SER A 186 -9.21 -7.11 -18.82
CA SER A 186 -9.03 -6.37 -17.57
C SER A 186 -7.85 -6.92 -16.75
N PRO A 187 -6.97 -6.04 -16.22
CA PRO A 187 -5.79 -6.44 -15.44
C PRO A 187 -6.16 -6.91 -14.03
N ILE A 188 -7.38 -6.67 -13.58
CA ILE A 188 -7.86 -7.06 -12.26
C ILE A 188 -8.42 -8.49 -12.29
N HIS A 189 -8.48 -9.13 -11.12
CA HIS A 189 -9.11 -10.42 -10.95
C HIS A 189 -10.59 -10.41 -11.38
N ASN A 190 -11.07 -11.54 -11.89
CA ASN A 190 -12.42 -11.65 -12.46
C ASN A 190 -13.51 -11.65 -11.37
N THR A 191 -13.17 -12.10 -10.16
CA THR A 191 -14.08 -12.16 -9.01
C THR A 191 -13.48 -11.50 -7.77
N ILE A 192 -14.35 -11.15 -6.82
CA ILE A 192 -13.91 -10.59 -5.54
C ILE A 192 -13.24 -11.68 -4.67
N GLU A 193 -13.68 -12.94 -4.81
CA GLU A 193 -13.10 -14.12 -4.19
C GLU A 193 -11.65 -14.33 -4.64
N ASP A 194 -11.37 -14.18 -5.93
CA ASP A 194 -10.00 -14.24 -6.47
C ASP A 194 -9.11 -13.15 -5.86
N THR A 195 -9.64 -11.93 -5.73
CA THR A 195 -8.93 -10.81 -5.07
C THR A 195 -8.69 -11.10 -3.59
N HIS A 196 -9.66 -11.71 -2.90
CA HIS A 196 -9.51 -12.12 -1.49
C HIS A 196 -8.45 -13.20 -1.35
N LYS A 197 -8.45 -14.19 -2.25
CA LYS A 197 -7.44 -15.23 -2.28
C LYS A 197 -6.05 -14.64 -2.51
N CYS A 198 -5.90 -13.76 -3.51
CA CYS A 198 -4.63 -13.09 -3.79
C CYS A 198 -4.13 -12.29 -2.58
N PHE A 199 -5.01 -11.53 -1.91
CA PHE A 199 -4.67 -10.81 -0.68
C PHE A 199 -4.17 -11.75 0.42
N ASN A 200 -4.89 -12.83 0.70
CA ASN A 200 -4.54 -13.77 1.76
C ASN A 200 -3.24 -14.53 1.43
N ASP A 201 -3.04 -14.95 0.18
CA ASP A 201 -1.80 -15.57 -0.31
C ASP A 201 -0.60 -14.64 -0.12
N CYS A 202 -0.70 -13.38 -0.56
CA CYS A 202 0.36 -12.38 -0.38
C CYS A 202 0.63 -12.07 1.10
N SER A 203 -0.42 -12.08 1.93
CA SER A 203 -0.30 -11.86 3.37
C SER A 203 0.45 -13.01 4.04
N SER A 204 0.11 -14.27 3.70
CA SER A 204 0.82 -15.45 4.20
C SER A 204 2.29 -15.44 3.79
N PHE A 205 2.58 -15.13 2.52
CA PHE A 205 3.95 -15.02 2.02
C PHE A 205 4.76 -13.98 2.80
N MET A 206 4.21 -12.78 3.00
CA MET A 206 4.92 -11.74 3.73
C MET A 206 5.08 -12.07 5.21
N LEU A 207 4.08 -12.69 5.84
CA LEU A 207 4.18 -13.13 7.24
C LEU A 207 5.29 -14.17 7.42
N GLU A 208 5.39 -15.14 6.52
CA GLU A 208 6.49 -16.12 6.53
C GLU A 208 7.85 -15.46 6.30
N LYS A 209 7.91 -14.46 5.41
CA LYS A 209 9.13 -13.71 5.14
C LYS A 209 9.61 -12.93 6.37
N VAL A 210 8.73 -12.13 6.99
CA VAL A 210 9.10 -11.31 8.16
C VAL A 210 9.38 -12.17 9.40
N ALA A 211 8.82 -13.38 9.49
CA ALA A 211 9.17 -14.33 10.56
C ALA A 211 10.60 -14.84 10.46
N ASN A 212 11.19 -14.84 9.26
CA ASN A 212 12.48 -15.47 8.97
C ASN A 212 13.59 -14.49 8.62
N GLY A 213 13.32 -13.18 8.57
CA GLY A 213 14.30 -12.19 8.16
C GLY A 213 13.80 -10.75 8.29
N PRO A 214 14.70 -9.78 8.06
CA PRO A 214 14.39 -8.37 8.24
C PRO A 214 13.42 -7.89 7.14
N GLY A 215 12.48 -7.04 7.51
CA GLY A 215 11.43 -6.57 6.62
C GLY A 215 10.22 -6.05 7.36
N GLY A 216 9.16 -5.73 6.62
CA GLY A 216 7.93 -5.25 7.24
C GLY A 216 6.71 -5.47 6.37
N VAL A 217 5.56 -5.66 6.99
CA VAL A 217 4.29 -5.79 6.29
C VAL A 217 3.18 -5.00 6.98
N VAL A 218 2.45 -4.24 6.18
CA VAL A 218 1.22 -3.56 6.59
C VAL A 218 0.03 -4.24 5.91
N LEU A 219 -0.81 -4.91 6.69
CA LEU A 219 -2.00 -5.60 6.19
C LEU A 219 -3.21 -4.68 6.26
N ALA A 220 -3.50 -3.97 5.17
CA ALA A 220 -4.58 -3.00 5.09
C ALA A 220 -5.88 -3.65 4.60
N THR A 221 -6.76 -4.01 5.54
CA THR A 221 -8.03 -4.71 5.24
C THR A 221 -9.14 -4.39 6.23
N HIS A 222 -10.34 -4.25 5.69
CA HIS A 222 -11.62 -4.20 6.41
C HIS A 222 -12.34 -5.56 6.45
N ASN A 223 -11.85 -6.53 5.67
CA ASN A 223 -12.42 -7.87 5.65
C ASN A 223 -12.00 -8.64 6.90
N VAL A 224 -12.98 -8.98 7.73
CA VAL A 224 -12.79 -9.67 9.03
C VAL A 224 -12.14 -11.04 8.83
N GLU A 225 -12.53 -11.80 7.82
CA GLU A 225 -11.99 -13.14 7.57
C GLU A 225 -10.51 -13.08 7.15
N SER A 226 -10.14 -12.16 6.24
CA SER A 226 -8.73 -11.90 5.92
C SER A 226 -7.93 -11.49 7.15
N GLY A 227 -8.48 -10.61 8.00
CA GLY A 227 -7.84 -10.18 9.24
C GLY A 227 -7.62 -11.33 10.22
N LYS A 228 -8.63 -12.19 10.42
CA LYS A 228 -8.52 -13.39 11.28
C LYS A 228 -7.48 -14.38 10.76
N LEU A 229 -7.49 -14.66 9.45
CA LEU A 229 -6.54 -15.58 8.83
C LEU A 229 -5.10 -15.10 9.01
N ALA A 230 -4.85 -13.81 8.74
CA ALA A 230 -3.54 -13.21 8.94
C ALA A 230 -3.11 -13.21 10.41
N ALA A 231 -4.00 -12.87 11.34
CA ALA A 231 -3.72 -12.90 12.77
C ALA A 231 -3.40 -14.31 13.29
N ALA A 232 -4.14 -15.32 12.83
CA ALA A 232 -3.89 -16.71 13.18
C ALA A 232 -2.52 -17.19 12.67
N LYS A 233 -2.19 -16.87 11.40
CA LYS A 233 -0.90 -17.21 10.80
C LYS A 233 0.26 -16.47 11.49
N ALA A 234 0.09 -15.19 11.82
CA ALA A 234 1.10 -14.43 12.55
C ALA A 234 1.35 -15.05 13.94
N HIS A 235 0.29 -15.45 14.65
CA HIS A 235 0.41 -16.14 15.93
C HIS A 235 1.15 -17.48 15.83
N GLU A 236 0.84 -18.28 14.81
CA GLU A 236 1.51 -19.55 14.51
C GLU A 236 3.02 -19.35 14.27
N LEU A 237 3.39 -18.29 13.55
CA LEU A 237 4.78 -17.95 13.24
C LEU A 237 5.51 -17.20 14.37
N GLY A 238 4.80 -16.83 15.44
CA GLY A 238 5.37 -15.99 16.51
C GLY A 238 5.60 -14.53 16.12
N VAL A 239 5.06 -14.07 14.99
CA VAL A 239 5.14 -12.69 14.51
C VAL A 239 4.13 -11.82 15.27
N GLY A 240 4.58 -10.71 15.86
CA GLY A 240 3.66 -9.64 16.29
C GLY A 240 3.37 -9.49 17.79
N LYS A 241 4.39 -9.55 18.66
CA LYS A 241 4.23 -9.01 20.04
C LYS A 241 5.19 -7.89 20.42
N VAL A 242 6.34 -7.77 19.75
CA VAL A 242 7.41 -6.83 20.17
C VAL A 242 8.05 -6.09 18.99
N ASN A 243 8.01 -6.64 17.77
CA ASN A 243 8.70 -6.05 16.61
C ASN A 243 7.72 -5.37 15.64
N HIS A 244 8.13 -4.22 15.09
CA HIS A 244 7.39 -3.41 14.10
C HIS A 244 7.31 -4.05 12.70
N GLU A 245 7.46 -5.38 12.62
CA GLU A 245 7.48 -6.16 11.38
C GLU A 245 6.08 -6.36 10.79
N LEU A 246 5.03 -6.32 11.62
CA LEU A 246 3.65 -6.51 11.23
C LEU A 246 2.76 -5.41 11.84
N GLU A 247 2.01 -4.72 10.98
CA GLU A 247 0.94 -3.82 11.40
C GLU A 247 -0.33 -4.07 10.59
N PHE A 248 -1.48 -4.07 11.26
CA PHE A 248 -2.77 -4.06 10.58
C PHE A 248 -3.21 -2.62 10.36
N ALA A 249 -3.84 -2.34 9.22
CA ALA A 249 -4.33 -0.99 8.94
C ALA A 249 -5.79 -1.01 8.47
N GLN A 250 -6.55 -0.02 8.92
CA GLN A 250 -7.90 0.27 8.45
C GLN A 250 -8.03 1.76 8.18
N LEU A 251 -8.90 2.12 7.23
CA LEU A 251 -9.34 3.51 7.08
C LEU A 251 -10.08 3.96 8.34
N HIS A 252 -9.82 5.20 8.77
CA HIS A 252 -10.49 5.79 9.92
C HIS A 252 -12.01 5.82 9.72
N GLY A 253 -12.77 5.40 10.73
CA GLY A 253 -14.23 5.32 10.69
C GLY A 253 -14.79 4.05 10.05
N MET A 254 -13.95 3.05 9.77
CA MET A 254 -14.36 1.79 9.15
C MET A 254 -13.78 0.58 9.91
N SER A 255 -14.60 -0.47 10.04
CA SER A 255 -14.23 -1.77 10.63
C SER A 255 -13.69 -1.69 12.05
N GLU A 256 -14.35 -0.93 12.91
CA GLU A 256 -13.89 -0.72 14.29
C GLU A 256 -13.84 -2.03 15.08
N ALA A 257 -14.82 -2.93 14.89
CA ALA A 257 -14.81 -4.21 15.58
C ALA A 257 -13.59 -5.08 15.22
N LEU A 258 -13.15 -5.04 13.95
CA LEU A 258 -11.93 -5.73 13.52
C LEU A 258 -10.70 -5.10 14.17
N SER A 259 -10.61 -3.76 14.18
CA SER A 259 -9.49 -3.04 14.79
C SER A 259 -9.37 -3.35 16.29
N PHE A 260 -10.48 -3.31 17.03
CA PHE A 260 -10.49 -3.70 18.45
C PHE A 260 -10.13 -5.17 18.65
N GLY A 261 -10.65 -6.07 17.81
CA GLY A 261 -10.32 -7.49 17.86
C GLY A 261 -8.83 -7.77 17.67
N LEU A 262 -8.20 -7.15 16.68
CA LEU A 262 -6.78 -7.29 16.39
C LEU A 262 -5.91 -6.67 17.49
N SER A 263 -6.28 -5.47 17.98
CA SER A 263 -5.56 -4.81 19.07
C SER A 263 -5.64 -5.62 20.38
N ASN A 264 -6.81 -6.18 20.71
CA ASN A 264 -6.98 -7.07 21.87
C ASN A 264 -6.20 -8.38 21.72
N ALA A 265 -5.92 -8.83 20.50
CA ALA A 265 -5.05 -9.98 20.23
C ALA A 265 -3.55 -9.63 20.34
N GLY A 266 -3.19 -8.38 20.61
CA GLY A 266 -1.82 -7.91 20.83
C GLY A 266 -1.14 -7.33 19.59
N PHE A 267 -1.84 -7.19 18.46
CA PHE A 267 -1.27 -6.64 17.24
C PHE A 267 -1.32 -5.10 17.22
N GLN A 268 -0.35 -4.49 16.53
CA GLN A 268 -0.40 -3.07 16.20
C GLN A 268 -1.49 -2.83 15.14
N VAL A 269 -2.29 -1.79 15.35
CA VAL A 269 -3.41 -1.43 14.47
C VAL A 269 -3.39 0.07 14.19
N SER A 270 -3.17 0.43 12.93
CA SER A 270 -3.18 1.79 12.43
C SER A 270 -4.52 2.20 11.84
N LYS A 271 -4.87 3.48 12.04
CA LYS A 271 -6.00 4.13 11.36
C LYS A 271 -5.49 5.12 10.32
N TYR A 272 -5.67 4.77 9.05
CA TYR A 272 -5.35 5.65 7.94
C TYR A 272 -6.33 6.82 7.92
N MET A 273 -5.81 8.02 8.14
CA MET A 273 -6.59 9.25 8.25
C MET A 273 -6.11 10.28 7.23
N PRO A 274 -6.93 10.63 6.22
CA PRO A 274 -6.65 11.81 5.42
C PRO A 274 -6.83 13.06 6.28
N PHE A 275 -5.95 14.04 6.13
CA PHE A 275 -6.11 15.35 6.75
C PHE A 275 -5.81 16.45 5.72
N GLY A 276 -6.58 17.52 5.76
CA GLY A 276 -6.42 18.66 4.85
C GLY A 276 -7.73 19.38 4.55
N PRO A 277 -7.68 20.47 3.77
CA PRO A 277 -8.87 21.17 3.27
C PRO A 277 -9.79 20.22 2.50
N VAL A 278 -11.10 20.46 2.57
CA VAL A 278 -12.13 19.59 1.96
C VAL A 278 -11.86 19.40 0.48
N GLU A 279 -11.56 20.48 -0.23
CA GLU A 279 -11.31 20.51 -1.68
C GLU A 279 -10.17 19.55 -2.07
N THR A 280 -9.11 19.50 -1.26
CA THR A 280 -7.93 18.64 -1.49
C THR A 280 -8.25 17.17 -1.22
N VAL A 281 -9.16 16.88 -0.28
CA VAL A 281 -9.53 15.50 0.08
C VAL A 281 -10.74 14.97 -0.70
N MET A 282 -11.44 15.79 -1.49
CA MET A 282 -12.61 15.38 -2.27
C MET A 282 -12.38 14.13 -3.13
N PRO A 283 -11.27 13.98 -3.89
CA PRO A 283 -11.02 12.76 -4.66
C PRO A 283 -10.90 11.50 -3.79
N TYR A 284 -10.36 11.63 -2.58
CA TYR A 284 -10.32 10.54 -1.60
C TYR A 284 -11.73 10.19 -1.12
N LEU A 285 -12.55 11.19 -0.76
CA LEU A 285 -13.92 10.98 -0.29
C LEU A 285 -14.80 10.29 -1.35
N LEU A 286 -14.65 10.65 -2.63
CA LEU A 286 -15.37 10.01 -3.73
C LEU A 286 -15.03 8.52 -3.85
N ARG A 287 -13.73 8.16 -3.79
CA ARG A 287 -13.32 6.73 -3.80
C ARG A 287 -13.87 5.97 -2.60
N ARG A 288 -13.93 6.60 -1.42
CA ARG A 288 -14.56 6.00 -0.22
C ARG A 288 -16.06 5.81 -0.39
N ALA A 289 -16.75 6.76 -1.02
CA ALA A 289 -18.17 6.62 -1.31
C ALA A 289 -18.43 5.45 -2.27
N GLU A 290 -17.59 5.26 -3.30
CA GLU A 290 -17.68 4.12 -4.23
C GLU A 290 -17.40 2.79 -3.54
N GLU A 291 -16.34 2.69 -2.73
CA GLU A 291 -16.03 1.50 -1.94
C GLU A 291 -17.17 1.13 -0.97
N ASN A 292 -17.74 2.13 -0.30
CA ASN A 292 -18.84 1.93 0.64
C ASN A 292 -20.16 1.53 -0.02
N ARG A 293 -20.36 1.83 -1.32
CA ARG A 293 -21.50 1.27 -2.06
C ARG A 293 -21.41 -0.26 -2.15
N GLY A 294 -20.21 -0.81 -2.33
CA GLY A 294 -19.96 -2.26 -2.30
C GLY A 294 -19.90 -2.86 -0.89
N MET A 295 -19.42 -2.10 0.10
CA MET A 295 -19.24 -2.53 1.49
C MET A 295 -20.48 -2.42 2.40
N LEU A 296 -21.69 -2.28 1.84
CA LEU A 296 -22.93 -2.31 2.63
C LEU A 296 -23.07 -3.58 3.51
N ALA A 297 -22.33 -4.65 3.22
CA ALA A 297 -22.23 -5.85 4.05
C ALA A 297 -21.33 -5.68 5.30
N ALA A 298 -20.13 -5.09 5.20
CA ALA A 298 -19.21 -4.93 6.34
C ALA A 298 -19.75 -3.96 7.41
N SER A 299 -20.46 -2.92 6.97
CA SER A 299 -21.15 -1.99 7.86
C SER A 299 -22.30 -2.63 8.64
N GLY A 300 -22.83 -3.78 8.22
CA GLY A 300 -23.93 -4.48 8.90
C GLY A 300 -23.51 -5.04 10.26
N PHE A 301 -22.34 -5.66 10.32
CA PHE A 301 -21.82 -6.28 11.55
C PHE A 301 -21.45 -5.23 12.60
N ASP A 302 -20.72 -4.19 12.22
CA ASP A 302 -20.38 -3.08 13.12
C ASP A 302 -21.66 -2.39 13.65
N ARG A 303 -22.66 -2.16 12.79
CA ARG A 303 -23.96 -1.62 13.21
C ARG A 303 -24.67 -2.51 14.22
N GLN A 304 -24.62 -3.84 14.05
CA GLN A 304 -25.21 -4.78 14.98
C GLN A 304 -24.51 -4.73 16.35
N LEU A 305 -23.17 -4.68 16.37
CA LEU A 305 -22.39 -4.57 17.60
C LEU A 305 -22.63 -3.24 18.31
N MET A 306 -22.68 -2.13 17.58
CA MET A 306 -23.00 -0.81 18.12
C MET A 306 -24.40 -0.78 18.75
N ARG A 307 -25.40 -1.39 18.09
CA ARG A 307 -26.76 -1.53 18.67
C ARG A 307 -26.75 -2.35 19.95
N LYS A 308 -26.01 -3.46 20.01
CA LYS A 308 -25.87 -4.29 21.22
C LYS A 308 -25.21 -3.49 22.36
N GLU A 309 -24.15 -2.75 22.07
CA GLU A 309 -23.45 -1.93 23.07
C GLU A 309 -24.30 -0.76 23.56
N LEU A 310 -25.02 -0.07 22.67
CA LEU A 310 -26.01 0.95 23.06
C LEU A 310 -27.08 0.36 23.98
N GLY A 311 -27.63 -0.82 23.62
CA GLY A 311 -28.59 -1.53 24.46
C GLY A 311 -28.04 -1.91 25.84
N ARG A 312 -26.78 -2.35 25.90
CA ARG A 312 -26.08 -2.66 27.16
C ARG A 312 -25.93 -1.42 28.04
N ARG A 313 -25.49 -0.29 27.46
CA ARG A 313 -25.32 1.00 28.18
C ARG A 313 -26.64 1.56 28.68
N LEU A 314 -27.71 1.48 27.87
CA LEU A 314 -29.04 1.90 28.30
C LEU A 314 -29.53 1.04 29.46
N LYS A 315 -29.40 -0.30 29.39
CA LYS A 315 -29.77 -1.19 30.50
C LYS A 315 -29.00 -0.87 31.78
N ALA A 316 -27.69 -0.59 31.69
CA ALA A 316 -26.86 -0.21 32.82
C ALA A 316 -27.08 1.23 33.34
N ALA A 317 -27.89 2.03 32.63
CA ALA A 317 -28.28 3.38 33.08
C ALA A 317 -29.69 3.40 33.70
N PHE A 318 -30.53 2.40 33.38
CA PHE A 318 -31.88 2.23 33.93
C PHE A 318 -31.95 1.23 35.09
N PHE A 319 -30.88 0.48 35.35
CA PHE A 319 -30.65 -0.38 36.51
C PHE A 319 -29.31 0.00 37.14
#